data_AF-A0A351Z4F4-F1
#
_entry.id   AF-A0A351Z4F4-F1
#
_cell.length_a   1.000
_cell.length_b   1.000
_cell.length_c   1.000
_cell.angle_alpha   90.00
_cell.angle_beta   90.00
_cell.angle_gamma   90.00
#
_symmetry.space_group_name_H-M   'P 1'
#
loop_
_entity.id
_entity.type
_entity.pdbx_description
1 polymer ?
#
loop_
_entity_poly.entity_id
_entity_poly.type
_entity_poly.pdbx_seq_one_letter_code
_entity_poly.pdbx_strand_id
1 'polypeptide(L)' 'MKRIVVVLLGVFFLAGCGAAARESGFYEHNTMYKSYSHLKFSVYGYKEVDPKEVELTKKQNWWGITVWGNK' A
#
# COMPACT_ATOMS: atom_id res chain seq x y z
N MET A 1 -16.79 29.69 -9.89
CA MET A 1 -16.84 28.31 -10.43
C MET A 1 -15.51 27.56 -10.29
N LYS A 2 -14.36 28.10 -10.73
CA LYS A 2 -13.03 27.42 -10.68
C LYS A 2 -12.60 26.94 -9.27
N ARG A 3 -12.93 27.72 -8.23
CA ARG A 3 -12.61 27.39 -6.82
C ARG A 3 -13.32 26.15 -6.30
N ILE A 4 -14.55 25.89 -6.76
CA ILE A 4 -15.33 24.72 -6.34
C ILE A 4 -14.71 23.44 -6.90
N VAL A 5 -14.23 23.48 -8.15
CA VAL A 5 -13.52 22.35 -8.77
C VAL A 5 -12.26 21.99 -7.99
N VAL A 6 -11.47 22.97 -7.56
CA VAL A 6 -10.25 22.74 -6.76
C VAL A 6 -10.60 22.11 -5.41
N VAL A 7 -11.64 22.60 -4.73
CA VAL A 7 -12.09 22.04 -3.45
C VAL A 7 -12.56 20.60 -3.62
N LEU A 8 -13.38 20.32 -4.65
CA LEU A 8 -13.84 18.95 -4.94
C LEU A 8 -12.67 18.01 -5.23
N LEU A 9 -11.70 18.44 -6.04
CA LEU A 9 -10.51 17.65 -6.35
C LEU A 9 -9.72 17.33 -5.07
N GLY A 10 -9.57 18.31 -4.18
CA GLY A 10 -8.90 18.12 -2.89
C GLY A 10 -9.64 17.11 -2.00
N VAL A 11 -10.97 17.17 -1.94
CA VAL A 11 -11.78 16.22 -1.17
C VAL A 11 -11.65 14.81 -1.72
N PHE A 12 -11.75 14.63 -3.04
CA PHE A 12 -11.58 13.30 -3.66
C PHE A 12 -10.16 12.75 -3.45
N PHE A 13 -9.14 13.61 -3.52
CA PHE A 13 -7.76 13.21 -3.26
C PHE A 13 -7.57 12.73 -1.83
N LEU A 14 -8.05 13.49 -0.84
CA LEU A 14 -7.95 13.14 0.58
C LEU A 14 -8.76 11.87 0.91
N ALA A 15 -9.96 11.72 0.34
CA ALA A 15 -10.77 10.52 0.50
C ALA A 15 -10.09 9.27 -0.08
N GLY A 16 -9.45 9.40 -1.25
CA GLY A 16 -8.68 8.31 -1.87
C GLY A 16 -7.45 7.92 -1.05
N CYS A 17 -6.69 8.89 -0.56
CA CYS A 17 -5.55 8.63 0.33
C CYS A 17 -5.97 7.95 1.64
N GLY A 18 -7.08 8.41 2.24
CA GLY A 18 -7.63 7.82 3.46
C GLY A 18 -8.12 6.39 3.28
N ALA A 19 -8.78 6.09 2.14
CA ALA A 19 -9.22 4.74 1.80
C ALA A 19 -8.03 3.78 1.63
N ALA A 20 -7.00 4.19 0.87
CA ALA A 20 -5.80 3.39 0.68
C ALA A 20 -5.02 3.16 1.99
N ALA A 21 -4.95 4.17 2.86
CA ALA A 21 -4.35 4.04 4.19
C ALA A 21 -5.13 3.04 5.07
N ARG A 22 -6.46 3.02 4.97
CA ARG A 22 -7.29 2.06 5.72
C ARG A 22 -7.15 0.63 5.20
N GLU A 23 -7.20 0.43 3.88
CA GLU A 23 -7.09 -0.90 3.26
C GLU A 23 -5.70 -1.53 3.44
N SER A 24 -4.65 -0.71 3.49
CA SER A 24 -3.28 -1.19 3.71
C SER A 24 -2.96 -1.49 5.18
N GLY A 25 -3.89 -1.21 6.12
CA GLY A 25 -3.62 -1.32 7.56
C GLY A 25 -2.63 -0.25 8.07
N PHE A 26 -2.41 0.83 7.32
CA PHE A 26 -1.41 1.86 7.65
C PHE A 26 -1.60 2.45 9.05
N TYR A 27 -2.86 2.67 9.47
CA TYR A 27 -3.18 3.21 10.79
C TYR A 27 -2.99 2.22 11.95
N GLU A 28 -2.82 0.93 11.66
CA GLU A 28 -2.68 -0.13 12.66
C GLU A 28 -1.23 -0.37 13.08
N HIS A 29 -0.28 0.33 12.44
CA HIS A 29 1.15 0.13 12.62
C HIS A 29 1.89 1.45 12.84
N ASN A 30 2.90 1.42 13.71
CA ASN A 30 3.72 2.61 14.02
C ASN A 30 4.71 2.98 12.91
N THR A 31 4.89 2.11 11.91
CA THR A 31 5.81 2.32 10.79
C THR A 31 5.09 2.05 9.48
N MET A 32 5.55 2.71 8.41
CA MET A 32 4.97 2.50 7.07
C MET A 32 5.29 1.09 6.54
N TYR A 33 6.50 0.62 6.79
CA TYR A 33 6.96 -0.73 6.45
C TYR A 33 7.56 -1.39 7.69
N LYS A 34 7.51 -2.72 7.70
CA LYS A 34 8.02 -3.52 8.82
C LYS A 34 9.54 -3.69 8.79
N SER A 35 10.09 -3.75 7.58
CA SER A 35 11.50 -4.02 7.33
C SER A 35 11.91 -3.45 5.98
N TYR A 36 13.21 -3.38 5.72
CA TYR A 36 13.73 -2.98 4.41
C TYR A 36 13.29 -3.92 3.27
N SER A 37 13.12 -5.21 3.57
CA SER A 37 12.56 -6.17 2.60
C SER A 37 11.09 -5.88 2.30
N HIS A 38 10.31 -5.49 3.31
CA HIS A 38 8.92 -5.05 3.09
C HIS A 38 8.89 -3.83 2.16
N LEU A 39 9.72 -2.82 2.44
CA LEU A 39 9.85 -1.64 1.58
C LEU A 39 10.25 -2.02 0.15
N LYS A 40 11.28 -2.85 -0.02
CA LYS A 40 11.77 -3.27 -1.35
C LYS A 40 10.67 -3.96 -2.16
N PHE A 41 9.92 -4.85 -1.53
CA PHE A 41 8.80 -5.54 -2.16
C PHE A 41 7.70 -4.57 -2.59
N SER A 42 7.31 -3.64 -1.70
CA SER A 42 6.26 -2.66 -1.99
C SER A 42 6.63 -1.65 -3.09
N VAL A 43 7.92 -1.42 -3.33
CA VAL A 43 8.38 -0.49 -4.39
C VAL A 43 8.59 -1.21 -5.73
N TYR A 44 9.19 -2.40 -5.74
CA TYR A 44 9.58 -3.09 -6.97
C TYR A 44 9.10 -4.55 -7.07
N GLY A 45 9.07 -5.29 -5.96
CA GLY A 45 8.80 -6.74 -5.97
C GLY A 45 7.36 -7.12 -6.33
N TYR A 46 6.38 -6.26 -6.06
CA TYR A 46 4.96 -6.57 -6.31
C TYR A 46 4.61 -6.84 -7.78
N LYS A 47 5.46 -6.46 -8.74
CA LYS A 47 5.21 -6.63 -10.18
C LYS A 47 5.44 -8.06 -10.66
N GLU A 48 6.41 -8.75 -10.09
CA GLU A 48 6.82 -10.12 -10.44
C GLU A 48 7.03 -10.90 -9.14
N VAL A 49 5.93 -11.40 -8.58
CA VAL A 49 5.93 -12.02 -7.24
C VAL A 49 6.54 -13.43 -7.32
N ASP A 50 7.75 -13.59 -6.79
CA ASP A 50 8.40 -14.89 -6.60
C ASP A 50 7.74 -15.64 -5.41
N PRO A 51 7.47 -16.95 -5.50
CA PRO A 51 7.10 -17.79 -4.35
C PRO A 51 7.90 -17.55 -3.06
N LYS A 52 9.20 -17.25 -3.16
CA LYS A 52 10.06 -16.92 -2.00
C LYS A 52 9.65 -15.63 -1.31
N GLU A 53 9.21 -14.63 -2.07
CA GLU A 53 8.72 -13.37 -1.51
C GLU A 53 7.38 -13.56 -0.79
N VAL A 54 6.52 -14.44 -1.30
CA VAL A 54 5.27 -14.84 -0.63
C VAL A 54 5.55 -15.52 0.72
N GLU A 55 6.58 -16.36 0.81
CA GLU A 55 6.98 -16.92 2.10
C GLU A 55 7.52 -15.85 3.06
N LEU A 56 8.29 -14.91 2.54
CA LEU A 56 8.87 -13.83 3.33
C LEU A 56 7.79 -12.91 3.89
N THR A 57 6.77 -12.57 3.11
CA THR A 57 5.65 -11.73 3.57
C THR A 57 4.92 -12.38 4.74
N LYS A 58 4.69 -13.70 4.65
CA LYS A 58 4.08 -14.50 5.72
C LYS A 58 4.97 -14.61 6.96
N LYS A 59 6.25 -14.98 6.79
CA LYS A 59 7.21 -15.12 7.90
C LYS A 59 7.40 -13.82 8.67
N GLN A 60 7.50 -12.70 7.94
CA GLN A 60 7.69 -11.40 8.55
C GLN A 60 6.37 -10.73 8.93
N ASN A 61 5.20 -11.29 8.62
CA ASN A 61 3.88 -10.68 8.86
C ASN A 61 3.83 -9.22 8.35
N TRP A 62 4.02 -9.05 7.04
CA TRP A 62 3.85 -7.77 6.37
C TRP A 62 2.37 -7.42 6.23
N TRP A 63 2.04 -6.14 6.37
CA TRP A 63 0.73 -5.56 6.11
C TRP A 63 0.70 -4.89 4.74
N GLY A 64 -0.49 -4.63 4.23
CA GLY A 64 -0.66 -3.94 2.95
C GLY A 64 -1.83 -4.48 2.16
N ILE A 65 -1.99 -3.94 0.94
CA ILE A 65 -3.02 -4.38 0.00
C ILE A 65 -2.56 -5.69 -0.63
N THR A 66 -3.47 -6.65 -0.76
CA THR A 66 -3.17 -7.95 -1.38
C THR A 66 -2.90 -7.74 -2.87
N VAL A 67 -1.72 -8.17 -3.33
CA VAL A 67 -1.34 -8.17 -4.74
C VAL A 67 -1.33 -9.61 -5.27
N TRP A 68 -1.90 -9.81 -6.45
CA TRP A 68 -1.88 -11.09 -7.14
C TRP A 68 -0.73 -11.08 -8.14
N GLY A 69 0.26 -11.94 -7.95
CA GLY A 69 1.31 -12.14 -8.96
C GLY A 69 0.74 -12.83 -10.19
N ASN A 70 1.12 -12.36 -11.37
CA ASN A 70 0.95 -13.16 -12.59
C ASN A 70 1.91 -14.35 -12.51
N LYS A 71 1.37 -15.56 -12.67
CA LYS A 71 2.17 -16.78 -12.86
C LYS A 71 2.89 -16.76 -14.20
#